data_AF-A0A7S3IXY1-F1
#
_entry.id   AF-A0A7S3IXY1-F1
#
_cell.length_a   1.000
_cell.length_b   1.000
_cell.length_c   1.000
_cell.angle_alpha   90.00
_cell.angle_beta   90.00
_cell.angle_gamma   90.00
#
_symmetry.space_group_name_H-M   'P 1'
#
loop_
_entity.id
_entity.type
_entity.pdbx_description
1 polymer ?
#
loop_
_entity_poly.entity_id
_entity_poly.type
_entity_poly.pdbx_seq_one_letter_code
_entity_poly.pdbx_strand_id
1 'polypeptide(L)'
;MFSPVIGVYTGIRPGAFSLSVNLRGPRDHKIGLVENLIMTFAGYRELSWLTREALTECDSFDCAYHKIRDTPISALGYVILAGTEGDEGVVVTRNRLSVAHENHLNATAGKWYVVQTNNDHWDSGCFNRCAAATDHMESVGQENISPAALRHDVEEQFPNLNYITIYNSQLVPSAGYIDTVAEKYEGEQPEAEKKYKWHEGLPRDPIDESLFEGLDDFTMDDLIGGVQMLIEEAVAHFEG
;
A
#
# COMPACT_ATOMS: atom_id res chain seq x y z
N MET A 1 -11.74 8.16 -3.75
CA MET A 1 -12.70 7.43 -2.87
C MET A 1 -13.82 6.85 -3.72
N PHE A 2 -14.44 5.76 -3.29
CA PHE A 2 -15.60 5.17 -3.97
C PHE A 2 -16.84 5.33 -3.10
N SER A 3 -17.93 5.88 -3.62
CA SER A 3 -19.20 5.92 -2.89
C SER A 3 -19.84 4.52 -2.88
N PRO A 4 -20.28 3.96 -1.73
CA PRO A 4 -20.50 4.59 -0.41
C PRO A 4 -19.41 4.30 0.65
N VAL A 5 -18.19 3.92 0.24
CA VAL A 5 -17.11 3.55 1.17
C VAL A 5 -16.66 4.77 1.98
N ILE A 6 -16.71 4.64 3.31
CA ILE A 6 -16.39 5.71 4.26
C ILE A 6 -14.89 5.87 4.54
N GLY A 7 -14.10 4.87 4.15
CA GLY A 7 -12.64 4.87 4.26
C GLY A 7 -11.96 5.64 3.14
N VAL A 8 -10.69 6.01 3.36
CA VAL A 8 -9.88 6.80 2.42
C VAL A 8 -8.59 6.08 2.08
N TYR A 9 -8.46 5.56 0.86
CA TYR A 9 -7.23 4.88 0.40
C TYR A 9 -6.20 5.82 -0.23
N THR A 10 -6.61 7.02 -0.63
CA THR A 10 -5.76 8.01 -1.29
C THR A 10 -6.27 9.38 -0.87
N GLY A 11 -5.38 10.25 -0.36
CA GLY A 11 -5.80 11.56 0.11
C GLY A 11 -4.65 12.49 0.48
N ILE A 12 -5.01 13.75 0.70
CA ILE A 12 -4.09 14.85 0.99
C ILE A 12 -4.64 15.71 2.13
N ARG A 13 -3.77 16.11 3.05
CA ARG A 13 -3.93 17.23 3.98
C ARG A 13 -3.13 18.39 3.41
N PRO A 14 -3.77 19.38 2.75
CA PRO A 14 -3.07 20.49 2.10
C PRO A 14 -2.13 21.21 3.06
N GLY A 15 -0.88 21.43 2.62
CA GLY A 15 0.16 22.09 3.41
C GLY A 15 0.79 21.21 4.49
N ALA A 16 0.46 19.91 4.59
CA ALA A 16 1.03 19.01 5.60
C ALA A 16 1.55 17.69 5.03
N PHE A 17 0.67 16.84 4.47
CA PHE A 17 1.08 15.53 3.96
C PHE A 17 0.05 14.94 2.99
N SER A 18 0.48 13.93 2.23
CA SER A 18 -0.38 13.08 1.42
C SER A 18 -0.14 11.61 1.76
N LEU A 19 -1.15 10.78 1.50
CA LEU A 19 -1.06 9.34 1.73
C LEU A 19 -1.72 8.52 0.63
N SER A 20 -1.23 7.29 0.45
CA SER A 20 -1.90 6.23 -0.30
C SER A 20 -1.70 4.87 0.38
N VAL A 21 -2.60 3.93 0.11
CA VAL A 21 -2.59 2.59 0.71
C VAL A 21 -2.49 1.52 -0.37
N ASN A 22 -1.55 0.60 -0.22
CA ASN A 22 -1.48 -0.61 -1.03
C ASN A 22 -1.83 -1.83 -0.18
N LEU A 23 -2.56 -2.77 -0.79
CA LEU A 23 -2.85 -4.06 -0.17
C LEU A 23 -1.57 -4.87 0.04
N ARG A 24 -1.44 -5.45 1.24
CA ARG A 24 -0.43 -6.47 1.58
C ARG A 24 -1.17 -7.75 1.98
N GLY A 25 -1.10 -8.78 1.13
CA GLY A 25 -1.72 -10.06 1.42
C GLY A 25 -0.99 -10.82 2.54
N PRO A 26 -1.68 -11.68 3.30
CA PRO A 26 -1.02 -12.64 4.19
C PRO A 26 -0.18 -13.60 3.33
N ARG A 27 1.07 -13.87 3.74
CA ARG A 27 1.96 -14.76 2.97
C ARG A 27 1.48 -16.21 2.94
N ASP A 28 0.81 -16.68 4.00
CA ASP A 28 0.68 -18.13 4.23
C ASP A 28 -0.71 -18.61 4.69
N HIS A 29 -1.72 -17.75 4.91
CA HIS A 29 -2.92 -18.16 5.67
C HIS A 29 -4.25 -17.82 4.97
N LYS A 30 -5.05 -18.87 4.72
CA LYS A 30 -6.41 -18.78 4.15
C LYS A 30 -7.44 -18.14 5.09
N ILE A 31 -7.18 -18.11 6.40
CA ILE A 31 -8.11 -17.59 7.42
C ILE A 31 -7.94 -16.06 7.64
N GLY A 32 -7.01 -15.42 6.92
CA GLY A 32 -6.66 -14.01 7.13
C GLY A 32 -7.84 -13.03 7.05
N LEU A 33 -8.86 -13.28 6.23
CA LEU A 33 -10.04 -12.41 6.16
C LEU A 33 -10.88 -12.45 7.44
N VAL A 34 -11.03 -13.63 8.03
CA VAL A 34 -11.82 -13.84 9.26
C VAL A 34 -11.14 -13.17 10.44
N GLU A 35 -9.82 -13.32 10.56
CA GLU A 35 -9.02 -12.63 11.57
C GLU A 35 -9.13 -11.11 11.43
N ASN A 36 -9.02 -10.60 10.20
CA ASN A 36 -9.16 -9.16 9.95
C ASN A 36 -10.54 -8.65 10.40
N LEU A 37 -11.60 -9.44 10.19
CA LEU A 37 -12.94 -9.12 10.64
C LEU A 37 -13.05 -9.13 12.17
N ILE A 38 -12.55 -10.18 12.83
CA ILE A 38 -12.54 -10.30 14.30
C ILE A 38 -11.78 -9.14 14.93
N MET A 39 -10.60 -8.80 14.42
CA MET A 39 -9.81 -7.67 14.91
C MET A 39 -10.53 -6.34 14.71
N THR A 40 -11.21 -6.16 13.58
CA THR A 40 -12.01 -4.95 13.34
C THR A 40 -13.14 -4.83 14.39
N PHE A 41 -13.84 -5.92 14.71
CA PHE A 41 -14.85 -5.92 15.78
C PHE A 41 -14.26 -5.76 17.18
N ALA A 42 -13.02 -6.19 17.41
CA ALA A 42 -12.28 -5.95 18.65
C ALA A 42 -11.78 -4.49 18.78
N GLY A 43 -12.03 -3.63 17.78
CA GLY A 43 -11.74 -2.20 17.81
C GLY A 43 -10.41 -1.80 17.18
N TYR A 44 -9.68 -2.74 16.57
CA TYR A 44 -8.49 -2.43 15.76
C TYR A 44 -8.88 -1.65 14.52
N ARG A 45 -8.00 -0.78 14.04
CA ARG A 45 -8.31 0.09 12.90
C ARG A 45 -8.08 -0.62 11.57
N GLU A 46 -9.07 -0.59 10.70
CA GLU A 46 -8.84 -0.88 9.29
C GLU A 46 -8.05 0.30 8.67
N LEU A 47 -7.14 0.02 7.74
CA LEU A 47 -6.18 1.01 7.25
C LEU A 47 -6.85 2.23 6.60
N SER A 48 -7.92 2.03 5.82
CA SER A 48 -8.65 3.13 5.18
C SER A 48 -9.39 4.02 6.19
N TRP A 49 -9.73 3.51 7.37
CA TRP A 49 -10.26 4.31 8.47
C TRP A 49 -9.14 5.06 9.19
N LEU A 50 -8.02 4.39 9.45
CA LEU A 50 -6.86 5.01 10.09
C LEU A 50 -6.30 6.18 9.27
N THR A 51 -6.22 6.03 7.95
CA THR A 51 -5.78 7.08 7.03
C THR A 51 -6.77 8.24 7.00
N ARG A 52 -8.08 7.97 7.07
CA ARG A 52 -9.10 9.02 7.22
C ARG A 52 -8.92 9.77 8.53
N GLU A 53 -8.71 9.08 9.64
CA GLU A 53 -8.40 9.72 10.93
C GLU A 53 -7.13 10.57 10.81
N ALA A 54 -6.05 10.06 10.23
CA ALA A 54 -4.82 10.83 10.01
C ALA A 54 -5.09 12.12 9.23
N LEU A 55 -5.80 12.05 8.09
CA LEU A 55 -6.16 13.22 7.27
C LEU A 55 -7.05 14.25 7.98
N THR A 56 -7.79 13.83 9.01
CA THR A 56 -8.72 14.69 9.73
C THR A 56 -8.16 15.23 11.04
N GLU A 57 -7.27 14.49 11.71
CA GLU A 57 -6.73 14.79 13.04
C GLU A 57 -5.28 15.29 13.03
N CYS A 58 -4.49 14.97 12.01
CA CYS A 58 -3.08 15.38 11.93
C CYS A 58 -2.88 16.63 11.06
N ASP A 59 -1.99 17.51 11.53
CA ASP A 59 -1.61 18.76 10.86
C ASP A 59 -0.14 18.77 10.38
N SER A 60 0.56 17.64 10.48
CA SER A 60 1.97 17.49 10.03
C SER A 60 2.26 16.08 9.52
N PHE A 61 3.31 15.94 8.70
CA PHE A 61 3.84 14.65 8.29
C PHE A 61 4.23 13.78 9.49
N ASP A 62 4.92 14.33 10.48
CA ASP A 62 5.36 13.61 11.68
C ASP A 62 4.18 13.01 12.48
N CYS A 63 3.10 13.79 12.67
CA CYS A 63 1.87 13.29 13.30
C CYS A 63 1.27 12.12 12.51
N ALA A 64 1.14 12.29 11.18
CA ALA A 64 0.57 11.26 10.32
C ALA A 64 1.44 10.01 10.30
N TYR A 65 2.76 10.18 10.23
CA TYR A 65 3.75 9.12 10.28
C TYR A 65 3.62 8.30 11.56
N HIS A 66 3.66 8.93 12.74
CA HIS A 66 3.52 8.22 14.01
C HIS A 66 2.15 7.57 14.17
N LYS A 67 1.06 8.24 13.78
CA LYS A 67 -0.28 7.64 13.82
C LYS A 67 -0.37 6.40 12.92
N ILE A 68 0.17 6.46 11.71
CA ILE A 68 0.19 5.34 10.75
C ILE A 68 1.16 4.24 11.17
N ARG A 69 2.27 4.57 11.82
CA ARG A 69 3.29 3.61 12.24
C ARG A 69 2.85 2.82 13.47
N ASP A 70 2.29 3.52 14.45
CA ASP A 70 2.16 3.01 15.82
C ASP A 70 0.74 2.53 16.16
N THR A 71 -0.28 2.93 15.39
CA THR A 71 -1.66 2.49 15.66
C THR A 71 -1.86 1.03 15.25
N PRO A 72 -2.34 0.13 16.13
CA PRO A 72 -2.68 -1.24 15.78
C PRO A 72 -3.76 -1.32 14.71
N ILE A 73 -3.56 -2.18 13.71
CA ILE A 73 -4.44 -2.35 12.56
C ILE A 73 -5.00 -3.76 12.46
N SER A 74 -6.16 -3.90 11.82
CA SER A 74 -6.84 -5.20 11.69
C SER A 74 -6.29 -6.09 10.58
N ALA A 75 -5.67 -5.50 9.55
CA ALA A 75 -5.11 -6.19 8.39
C ALA A 75 -3.74 -5.64 8.03
N LEU A 76 -2.92 -6.46 7.37
CA LEU A 76 -1.62 -6.04 6.84
C LEU A 76 -1.81 -5.00 5.73
N GLY A 77 -0.83 -4.12 5.55
CA GLY A 77 -0.82 -3.20 4.41
C GLY A 77 0.46 -2.40 4.28
N TYR A 78 0.55 -1.66 3.19
CA TYR A 78 1.57 -0.64 3.01
C TYR A 78 0.88 0.71 3.01
N VAL A 79 1.44 1.68 3.75
CA VAL A 79 1.02 3.07 3.66
C VAL A 79 2.20 3.89 3.15
N ILE A 80 1.98 4.59 2.06
CA ILE A 80 2.96 5.49 1.45
C ILE A 80 2.62 6.90 1.90
N LEU A 81 3.56 7.57 2.57
CA LEU A 81 3.42 8.93 3.09
C LEU A 81 4.41 9.85 2.39
N ALA A 82 3.97 11.07 2.08
CA ALA A 82 4.83 12.16 1.64
C ALA A 82 4.43 13.45 2.37
N GLY A 83 5.41 14.18 2.89
CA GLY A 83 5.26 15.47 3.56
C GLY A 83 5.57 16.64 2.64
N THR A 84 5.86 17.80 3.22
CA THR A 84 6.17 19.03 2.47
C THR A 84 7.67 19.31 2.37
N GLU A 85 8.48 18.67 3.22
CA GLU A 85 9.94 18.85 3.28
C GLU A 85 10.69 17.71 2.55
N GLY A 86 11.97 17.93 2.24
CA GLY A 86 12.73 17.12 1.28
C GLY A 86 12.75 15.60 1.53
N ASP A 87 13.17 15.16 2.73
CA ASP A 87 13.25 13.73 3.09
C ASP A 87 11.98 13.22 3.80
N GLU A 88 10.88 13.99 3.78
CA GLU A 88 9.57 13.54 4.28
C GLU A 88 8.87 12.64 3.26
N GLY A 89 9.40 11.43 3.06
CA GLY A 89 8.77 10.42 2.23
C GLY A 89 9.11 9.02 2.72
N VAL A 90 8.10 8.18 2.92
CA VAL A 90 8.29 6.84 3.47
C VAL A 90 7.22 5.86 3.01
N VAL A 91 7.63 4.62 2.75
CA VAL A 91 6.72 3.47 2.72
C VAL A 91 6.78 2.77 4.07
N VAL A 92 5.68 2.82 4.82
CA VAL A 92 5.52 2.09 6.09
C VAL A 92 4.85 0.77 5.80
N THR A 93 5.60 -0.33 5.97
CA THR A 93 5.03 -1.66 5.84
C THR A 93 4.52 -2.15 7.18
N ARG A 94 3.22 -2.42 7.25
CA ARG A 94 2.55 -2.74 8.50
C ARG A 94 2.20 -4.22 8.63
N ASN A 95 2.53 -4.75 9.81
CA ASN A 95 1.82 -5.87 10.43
C ASN A 95 0.70 -5.30 11.31
N ARG A 96 -0.16 -6.18 11.84
CA ARG A 96 -1.26 -5.80 12.74
C ARG A 96 -0.79 -4.97 13.93
N LEU A 97 0.22 -5.45 14.64
CA LEU A 97 0.68 -4.87 15.90
C LEU A 97 2.05 -4.19 15.78
N SER A 98 2.68 -4.22 14.61
CA SER A 98 4.06 -3.75 14.44
C SER A 98 4.34 -3.24 13.03
N VAL A 99 5.52 -2.65 12.87
CA VAL A 99 6.08 -2.27 11.59
C VAL A 99 7.00 -3.40 11.13
N ALA A 100 6.78 -3.91 9.93
CA ALA A 100 7.62 -4.95 9.36
C ALA A 100 8.88 -4.37 8.71
N HIS A 101 8.75 -3.22 8.04
CA HIS A 101 9.83 -2.53 7.35
C HIS A 101 9.46 -1.07 7.04
N GLU A 102 10.43 -0.17 7.02
CA GLU A 102 10.27 1.23 6.63
C GLU A 102 11.25 1.58 5.51
N ASN A 103 10.76 2.18 4.43
CA ASN A 103 11.57 2.54 3.27
C ASN A 103 11.49 4.06 3.07
N HIS A 104 12.46 4.81 3.61
CA HIS A 104 12.49 6.28 3.57
C HIS A 104 13.19 6.82 2.32
N LEU A 105 12.82 8.03 1.90
CA LEU A 105 13.68 8.89 1.09
C LEU A 105 14.99 9.17 1.82
N ASN A 106 16.06 9.40 1.06
CA ASN A 106 17.35 9.78 1.61
C ASN A 106 18.15 10.52 0.55
N ALA A 107 17.98 11.84 0.47
CA ALA A 107 18.67 12.68 -0.50
C ALA A 107 20.20 12.60 -0.36
N THR A 108 20.73 12.42 0.86
CA THR A 108 22.18 12.30 1.10
C THR A 108 22.76 11.03 0.49
N ALA A 109 21.97 9.95 0.44
CA ALA A 109 22.33 8.70 -0.23
C ALA A 109 21.94 8.68 -1.73
N GLY A 110 21.49 9.80 -2.29
CA GLY A 110 21.02 9.89 -3.67
C GLY A 110 19.67 9.21 -3.92
N LYS A 111 18.92 8.85 -2.87
CA LYS A 111 17.65 8.17 -2.98
C LYS A 111 16.49 9.17 -2.96
N TRP A 112 16.08 9.56 -4.16
CA TRP A 112 15.10 10.63 -4.40
C TRP A 112 13.66 10.15 -4.64
N TYR A 113 13.43 8.83 -4.67
CA TYR A 113 12.10 8.24 -4.76
C TYR A 113 12.00 6.92 -3.99
N VAL A 114 10.77 6.49 -3.74
CA VAL A 114 10.42 5.15 -3.26
C VAL A 114 9.26 4.63 -4.09
N VAL A 115 9.32 3.34 -4.46
CA VAL A 115 8.24 2.64 -5.15
C VAL A 115 7.69 1.57 -4.21
N GLN A 116 6.37 1.42 -4.17
CA GLN A 116 5.71 0.31 -3.49
C GLN A 116 4.60 -0.26 -4.38
N THR A 117 4.54 -1.59 -4.46
CA THR A 117 3.44 -2.32 -5.13
C THR A 117 2.76 -3.20 -4.09
N ASN A 118 2.61 -4.50 -4.33
CA ASN A 118 1.84 -5.41 -3.46
C ASN A 118 2.67 -6.60 -2.96
N ASN A 119 4.00 -6.42 -2.88
CA ASN A 119 4.91 -7.40 -2.30
C ASN A 119 5.95 -6.71 -1.40
N ASP A 120 6.56 -7.49 -0.52
CA ASP A 120 7.61 -7.03 0.38
C ASP A 120 8.94 -6.93 -0.39
N HIS A 121 9.27 -5.73 -0.87
CA HIS A 121 10.42 -5.49 -1.75
C HIS A 121 11.77 -5.77 -1.11
N TRP A 122 11.89 -5.58 0.21
CA TRP A 122 13.12 -5.86 0.97
C TRP A 122 13.40 -7.36 1.15
N ASP A 123 12.41 -8.21 0.89
CA ASP A 123 12.49 -9.66 1.06
C ASP A 123 12.50 -10.36 -0.31
N SER A 124 11.46 -10.13 -1.11
CA SER A 124 11.28 -10.78 -2.42
C SER A 124 11.86 -9.99 -3.60
N GLY A 125 12.42 -8.82 -3.35
CA GLY A 125 12.92 -7.92 -4.39
C GLY A 125 11.82 -7.21 -5.18
N CYS A 126 12.25 -6.34 -6.09
CA CYS A 126 11.37 -5.65 -7.03
C CYS A 126 11.26 -6.41 -8.35
N PHE A 127 10.04 -6.77 -8.71
CA PHE A 127 9.70 -7.46 -9.97
C PHE A 127 8.42 -6.87 -10.56
N ASN A 128 8.06 -7.30 -11.77
CA ASN A 128 6.89 -6.82 -12.51
C ASN A 128 6.71 -5.28 -12.41
N ARG A 129 5.60 -4.80 -11.85
CA ARG A 129 5.25 -3.37 -11.70
C ARG A 129 6.25 -2.59 -10.87
N CYS A 130 6.90 -3.18 -9.86
CA CYS A 130 7.95 -2.46 -9.14
C CYS A 130 9.14 -2.24 -10.06
N ALA A 131 9.63 -3.30 -10.69
CA ALA A 131 10.79 -3.20 -11.59
C ALA A 131 10.53 -2.25 -12.76
N ALA A 132 9.32 -2.27 -13.33
CA ALA A 132 8.93 -1.34 -14.38
C ALA A 132 8.90 0.12 -13.89
N ALA A 133 8.22 0.41 -12.79
CA ALA A 133 8.19 1.77 -12.23
C ALA A 133 9.60 2.27 -11.89
N THR A 134 10.45 1.43 -11.30
CA THR A 134 11.84 1.77 -10.99
C THR A 134 12.61 2.12 -12.27
N ASP A 135 12.56 1.27 -13.31
CA ASP A 135 13.20 1.55 -14.60
C ASP A 135 12.72 2.88 -15.22
N HIS A 136 11.41 3.14 -15.17
CA HIS A 136 10.82 4.36 -15.71
C HIS A 136 11.21 5.60 -14.88
N MET A 137 11.22 5.51 -13.55
CA MET A 137 11.69 6.59 -12.67
C MET A 137 13.16 6.93 -12.92
N GLU A 138 14.02 5.92 -13.05
CA GLU A 138 15.43 6.13 -13.40
C GLU A 138 15.60 6.73 -14.81
N SER A 139 14.77 6.33 -15.77
CA SER A 139 14.81 6.87 -17.13
C SER A 139 14.36 8.33 -17.20
N VAL A 140 13.37 8.74 -16.40
CA VAL A 140 12.94 10.14 -16.27
C VAL A 140 14.04 10.95 -15.58
N GLY A 141 14.52 10.43 -14.45
CA GLY A 141 15.56 11.04 -13.63
C GLY A 141 15.04 12.20 -12.76
N GLN A 142 15.75 12.47 -11.67
CA GLN A 142 15.34 13.43 -10.64
C GLN A 142 15.16 14.86 -11.19
N GLU A 143 15.98 15.29 -12.15
CA GLU A 143 15.91 16.66 -12.69
C GLU A 143 14.69 16.89 -13.59
N ASN A 144 14.09 15.84 -14.14
CA ASN A 144 12.97 15.95 -15.08
C ASN A 144 11.63 15.50 -14.48
N ILE A 145 11.61 14.96 -13.25
CA ILE A 145 10.38 14.48 -12.64
C ILE A 145 9.40 15.63 -12.41
N SER A 146 8.15 15.40 -12.79
CA SER A 146 7.03 16.32 -12.64
C SER A 146 5.74 15.51 -12.50
N PRO A 147 4.61 16.08 -12.05
CA PRO A 147 3.34 15.34 -12.00
C PRO A 147 2.94 14.75 -13.36
N ALA A 148 3.24 15.46 -14.46
CA ALA A 148 2.97 14.98 -15.81
C ALA A 148 3.90 13.82 -16.21
N ALA A 149 5.20 13.93 -15.93
CA ALA A 149 6.16 12.85 -16.20
C ALA A 149 5.88 11.61 -15.34
N LEU A 150 5.55 11.78 -14.06
CA LEU A 150 5.19 10.67 -13.18
C LEU A 150 3.94 9.94 -13.70
N ARG A 151 2.90 10.68 -14.12
CA ARG A 151 1.73 10.06 -14.71
C ARG A 151 2.04 9.37 -16.04
N HIS A 152 2.51 10.11 -17.03
CA HIS A 152 2.59 9.62 -18.40
C HIS A 152 3.78 8.70 -18.65
N ASP A 153 4.94 8.97 -18.05
CA ASP A 153 6.18 8.25 -18.34
C ASP A 153 6.45 7.10 -17.36
N VAL A 154 5.70 7.00 -16.26
CA VAL A 154 5.87 5.95 -15.23
C VAL A 154 4.58 5.20 -14.97
N GLU A 155 3.52 5.86 -14.53
CA GLU A 155 2.31 5.19 -14.04
C GLU A 155 1.38 4.70 -15.16
N GLU A 156 1.29 5.42 -16.27
CA GLU A 156 0.51 5.06 -17.47
C GLU A 156 1.24 4.05 -18.39
N GLN A 157 2.48 3.69 -18.05
CA GLN A 157 3.22 2.67 -18.78
C GLN A 157 2.82 1.26 -18.31
N PHE A 158 2.62 0.34 -19.24
CA PHE A 158 2.38 -1.06 -18.87
C PHE A 158 3.69 -1.68 -18.32
N PRO A 159 3.66 -2.48 -17.23
CA PRO A 159 2.50 -3.04 -16.53
C PRO A 159 1.94 -2.19 -15.38
N ASN A 160 2.45 -0.98 -15.12
CA ASN A 160 1.96 -0.10 -14.06
C ASN A 160 0.50 0.30 -14.30
N LEU A 161 0.17 0.73 -15.53
CA LEU A 161 -1.20 0.77 -16.03
C LEU A 161 -1.56 -0.58 -16.64
N ASN A 162 -2.65 -1.17 -16.16
CA ASN A 162 -3.12 -2.47 -16.62
C ASN A 162 -4.64 -2.58 -16.46
N TYR A 163 -5.17 -3.77 -16.74
CA TYR A 163 -6.61 -4.02 -16.82
C TYR A 163 -7.36 -3.96 -15.47
N ILE A 164 -6.66 -3.99 -14.32
CA ILE A 164 -7.28 -3.78 -12.99
C ILE A 164 -7.16 -2.33 -12.51
N THR A 165 -6.45 -1.45 -13.24
CA THR A 165 -6.34 -0.04 -12.88
C THR A 165 -7.70 0.65 -13.03
N ILE A 166 -8.13 1.37 -11.98
CA ILE A 166 -9.41 2.11 -11.96
C ILE A 166 -9.19 3.61 -12.17
N TYR A 167 -8.16 4.17 -11.53
CA TYR A 167 -7.82 5.59 -11.61
C TYR A 167 -6.33 5.80 -11.35
N ASN A 168 -5.80 6.92 -11.83
CA ASN A 168 -4.49 7.47 -11.52
C ASN A 168 -4.66 8.71 -10.63
N SER A 169 -3.76 8.96 -9.67
CA SER A 169 -3.83 10.14 -8.81
C SER A 169 -2.46 10.74 -8.54
N GLN A 170 -2.35 12.04 -8.75
CA GLN A 170 -1.16 12.84 -8.46
C GLN A 170 -1.45 13.74 -7.26
N LEU A 171 -0.58 13.72 -6.25
CA LEU A 171 -0.75 14.49 -5.01
C LEU A 171 0.52 15.28 -4.72
N VAL A 172 0.40 16.59 -4.50
CA VAL A 172 1.51 17.46 -4.07
C VAL A 172 1.08 18.20 -2.80
N PRO A 173 1.45 17.71 -1.60
CA PRO A 173 0.98 18.23 -0.32
C PRO A 173 1.30 19.70 -0.10
N SER A 174 2.50 20.15 -0.46
CA SER A 174 2.93 21.56 -0.31
C SER A 174 2.09 22.55 -1.12
N ALA A 175 1.57 22.12 -2.27
CA ALA A 175 0.70 22.92 -3.12
C ALA A 175 -0.80 22.70 -2.84
N GLY A 176 -1.15 21.73 -1.98
CA GLY A 176 -2.53 21.28 -1.84
C GLY A 176 -3.12 20.71 -3.14
N TYR A 177 -2.27 20.31 -4.08
CA TYR A 177 -2.69 19.86 -5.41
C TYR A 177 -3.05 18.38 -5.38
N ILE A 178 -4.23 18.07 -5.91
CA ILE A 178 -4.70 16.72 -6.16
C ILE A 178 -5.33 16.68 -7.55
N ASP A 179 -4.91 15.71 -8.35
CA ASP A 179 -5.48 15.46 -9.66
C ASP A 179 -5.69 13.95 -9.86
N THR A 180 -6.94 13.56 -10.02
CA THR A 180 -7.36 12.16 -10.15
C THR A 180 -8.09 11.98 -11.47
N VAL A 181 -7.62 11.05 -12.29
CA VAL A 181 -8.22 10.71 -13.59
C VAL A 181 -8.64 9.25 -13.59
N ALA A 182 -9.82 8.96 -14.13
CA ALA A 182 -10.25 7.58 -14.32
C ALA A 182 -9.48 6.97 -15.49
N GLU A 183 -8.99 5.75 -15.30
CA GLU A 183 -8.12 5.09 -16.27
C GLU A 183 -8.81 3.88 -16.89
N LYS A 184 -8.40 3.57 -18.11
CA LYS A 184 -8.79 2.34 -18.78
C LYS A 184 -7.64 1.86 -19.65
N TYR A 185 -7.13 0.68 -19.35
CA TYR A 185 -6.11 0.06 -20.18
C TYR A 185 -6.75 -0.55 -21.44
N GLU A 186 -6.28 -0.13 -22.62
CA GLU A 186 -6.74 -0.62 -23.93
C GLU A 186 -5.64 -1.34 -24.73
N GLY A 187 -4.44 -1.49 -24.17
CA GLY A 187 -3.28 -2.09 -24.86
C GLY A 187 -3.27 -3.61 -24.89
N GLU A 188 -2.49 -4.18 -25.81
CA GLU A 188 -2.16 -5.61 -25.81
C GLU A 188 -0.98 -5.90 -24.86
N GLN A 189 -1.01 -7.02 -24.15
CA GLN A 189 -0.06 -7.39 -23.09
C GLN A 189 1.36 -7.94 -23.48
N PRO A 190 1.78 -8.20 -24.74
CA PRO A 190 2.84 -9.20 -24.94
C PRO A 190 4.31 -8.81 -24.70
N GLU A 191 4.74 -7.57 -24.92
CA GLU A 191 6.19 -7.26 -24.92
C GLU A 191 6.74 -6.90 -23.54
N ALA A 192 6.04 -6.05 -22.80
CA ALA A 192 6.46 -5.65 -21.46
C ALA A 192 6.27 -6.78 -20.42
N GLU A 193 5.34 -7.72 -20.61
CA GLU A 193 5.27 -8.96 -19.80
C GLU A 193 6.50 -9.85 -19.97
N LYS A 194 7.15 -9.83 -21.15
CA LYS A 194 8.39 -10.58 -21.37
C LYS A 194 9.55 -9.97 -20.60
N LYS A 195 9.60 -8.63 -20.50
CA LYS A 195 10.64 -7.89 -19.77
C LYS A 195 10.42 -7.95 -18.26
N TYR A 196 9.22 -7.61 -17.81
CA TYR A 196 8.88 -7.45 -16.39
C TYR A 196 8.07 -8.63 -15.88
N LYS A 197 8.77 -9.73 -15.59
CA LYS A 197 8.15 -10.99 -15.17
C LYS A 197 7.66 -10.95 -13.72
N TRP A 198 6.64 -11.76 -13.45
CA TRP A 198 6.24 -12.13 -12.10
C TRP A 198 7.32 -12.99 -11.43
N HIS A 199 7.42 -12.88 -10.11
CA HIS A 199 8.26 -13.77 -9.32
C HIS A 199 7.64 -15.18 -9.31
N GLU A 200 8.46 -16.19 -9.59
CA GLU A 200 8.00 -17.59 -9.53
C GLU A 200 7.65 -17.97 -8.09
N GLY A 201 6.45 -18.50 -7.87
CA GLY A 201 5.98 -18.91 -6.54
C GLY A 201 5.28 -17.84 -5.70
N LEU A 202 5.15 -16.59 -6.18
CA LEU A 202 4.28 -15.59 -5.58
C LEU A 202 2.98 -15.43 -6.38
N PRO A 203 1.83 -15.14 -5.73
CA PRO A 203 0.58 -14.87 -6.42
C PRO A 203 0.73 -13.74 -7.43
N ARG A 204 0.11 -13.89 -8.60
CA ARG A 204 0.13 -12.87 -9.67
C ARG A 204 -0.80 -11.71 -9.36
N ASP A 205 -1.92 -11.98 -8.68
CA ASP A 205 -2.84 -10.94 -8.24
C ASP A 205 -3.07 -11.04 -6.73
N PRO A 206 -3.09 -9.89 -6.02
CA PRO A 206 -3.38 -9.85 -4.59
C PRO A 206 -4.89 -10.03 -4.31
N ILE A 207 -5.74 -10.01 -5.34
CA ILE A 207 -7.16 -10.39 -5.28
C ILE A 207 -7.31 -11.67 -6.10
N ASP A 208 -6.88 -12.78 -5.53
CA ASP A 208 -7.23 -14.10 -6.06
C ASP A 208 -8.66 -14.43 -5.58
N GLU A 209 -9.54 -14.91 -6.47
CA GLU A 209 -10.87 -15.39 -6.07
C GLU A 209 -10.77 -16.47 -4.99
N SER A 210 -9.66 -17.20 -4.93
CA SER A 210 -9.34 -18.15 -3.86
C SER A 210 -9.27 -17.54 -2.46
N LEU A 211 -9.13 -16.22 -2.33
CA LEU A 211 -9.22 -15.50 -1.05
C LEU A 211 -10.65 -15.48 -0.48
N PHE A 212 -11.65 -15.66 -1.33
CA PHE A 212 -13.07 -15.71 -0.94
C PHE A 212 -13.61 -17.15 -0.98
N GLU A 213 -12.89 -18.09 -1.59
CA GLU A 213 -13.23 -19.52 -1.56
C GLU A 213 -13.20 -20.05 -0.11
N GLY A 214 -14.30 -20.67 0.33
CA GLY A 214 -14.45 -21.24 1.67
C GLY A 214 -15.17 -20.35 2.69
N LEU A 215 -15.53 -19.11 2.33
CA LEU A 215 -16.39 -18.27 3.19
C LEU A 215 -17.82 -18.84 3.31
N ASP A 216 -18.29 -19.53 2.28
CA ASP A 216 -19.60 -20.19 2.29
C ASP A 216 -19.65 -21.42 3.23
N ASP A 217 -18.48 -22.01 3.52
CA ASP A 217 -18.31 -23.17 4.41
C ASP A 217 -17.74 -22.78 5.79
N PHE A 218 -17.74 -21.49 6.13
CA PHE A 218 -17.16 -20.97 7.37
C PHE A 218 -17.82 -21.57 8.62
N THR A 219 -17.01 -22.19 9.49
CA THR A 219 -17.50 -22.89 10.69
C THR A 219 -17.11 -22.20 12.00
N MET A 220 -17.73 -22.62 13.10
CA MET A 220 -17.36 -22.15 14.45
C MET A 220 -15.92 -22.52 14.82
N ASP A 221 -15.40 -23.64 14.31
CA ASP A 221 -14.03 -24.08 14.60
C ASP A 221 -12.99 -23.16 13.93
N ASP A 222 -13.31 -22.62 12.75
CA ASP A 222 -12.47 -21.62 12.07
C ASP A 222 -12.41 -20.31 12.88
N LEU A 223 -13.53 -19.92 13.48
CA LEU A 223 -13.60 -18.75 14.36
C LEU A 223 -12.75 -18.95 15.63
N ILE A 224 -12.83 -20.13 16.24
CA ILE A 224 -12.04 -20.49 17.42
C ILE A 224 -10.54 -20.50 17.08
N GLY A 225 -10.17 -21.08 15.94
CA GLY A 225 -8.78 -21.10 15.45
C GLY A 225 -8.22 -19.70 15.23
N GLY A 226 -8.98 -18.82 14.57
CA GLY A 226 -8.59 -17.42 14.37
C GLY A 226 -8.40 -16.65 15.68
N VAL A 227 -9.29 -16.85 16.66
CA VAL A 227 -9.14 -16.24 18.00
C VAL A 227 -7.90 -16.75 18.72
N GLN A 228 -7.61 -18.05 18.64
CA GLN A 228 -6.45 -18.62 19.32
C GLN A 228 -5.12 -18.12 18.72
N MET A 229 -5.03 -17.99 17.40
CA MET A 229 -3.85 -17.42 16.75
C MET A 229 -3.64 -15.94 17.10
N LEU A 230 -4.73 -15.15 17.19
CA LEU A 230 -4.66 -13.76 17.64
C LEU A 230 -4.13 -13.64 19.08
N ILE A 231 -4.48 -14.58 19.96
CA ILE A 231 -3.93 -14.66 21.32
C ILE A 231 -2.43 -14.92 21.26
N GLU A 232 -1.97 -15.84 20.41
CA GLU A 232 -0.55 -16.16 20.25
C GLU A 232 0.26 -14.98 19.68
N GLU A 233 -0.25 -14.27 18.67
CA GLU A 233 0.39 -13.04 18.15
C GLU A 233 0.50 -11.95 19.22
N ALA A 234 -0.55 -11.78 20.04
CA ALA A 234 -0.55 -10.82 21.13
C ALA A 234 0.47 -11.20 22.21
N VAL A 235 0.53 -12.47 22.61
CA VAL A 235 1.49 -12.98 23.61
C VAL A 235 2.93 -12.80 23.12
N ALA A 236 3.22 -13.16 21.86
CA ALA A 236 4.55 -12.99 21.28
C ALA A 236 5.01 -11.53 21.26
N HIS A 237 4.08 -10.57 21.12
CA HIS A 237 4.40 -9.14 21.19
C HIS A 237 4.71 -8.65 22.60
N PHE A 238 4.14 -9.26 23.65
CA PHE A 238 4.42 -8.88 25.04
C PHE A 238 5.67 -9.55 25.63
N GLU A 239 6.14 -10.64 25.03
CA GLU A 239 7.30 -11.41 25.52
C GLU A 239 8.64 -11.05 24.86
N GLY A 240 8.66 -10.19 23.83
CA GLY A 240 9.86 -9.74 23.11
C GLY A 240 10.21 -8.27 23.34
#